data_AF-A0A944W1W2-F1
#
_entry.id   AF-A0A944W1W2-F1
#
_cell.length_a   1.000
_cell.length_b   1.000
_cell.length_c   1.000
_cell.angle_alpha   90.00
_cell.angle_beta   90.00
_cell.angle_gamma   90.00
#
_symmetry.space_group_name_H-M   'P 1'
#
loop_
_entity.id
_entity.type
_entity.pdbx_description
1 polymer ?
#
loop_
_entity_poly.entity_id
_entity_poly.type
_entity_poly.pdbx_seq_one_letter_code
_entity_poly.pdbx_strand_id
1 'polypeptide(L)'
;MSGGFAQVAVDGAGGQDRTFTYRIPPEMEIAPGHLVWVPFGSRTVQGIVFGLVDVPQVEEIRDVEQVAYEQPLLSRRQINVATWMSGYYRVGLFMAAVQMLPPGFASRLRTWVSLDEERATNSSTDDLNTRDERALRMVKDAGELRRPALARRLGRGGGAVVDRLIRKKLLITRTEWEHQRQKPRYARVLSLAVESEEVEKVADELDAAPGTRGLERASLLRRVIDAPGIETQADLAREFGRSRVDWAKKAGLLRVHEIQVDRNPLREHQFQTTMPLDPTAAQAGAIGAITSALRTTRKESGPPRKFLLYGVTGSGKTEVYLRAAEKCLELGRTVLILVPEIALTPQTLARFASRFPGKVALLHSGLQPGERFDQWWRISNGDFPIVLG
;
A
#
# COMPACT_ATOMS: atom_id res chain seq x y z
N MET A 1 -21.84 -15.65 9.34
CA MET A 1 -22.57 -15.12 10.51
C MET A 1 -22.67 -13.62 10.32
N SER A 2 -23.71 -13.18 9.62
CA SER A 2 -23.97 -11.76 9.36
C SER A 2 -24.71 -11.17 10.55
N GLY A 3 -23.98 -10.58 11.49
CA GLY A 3 -24.62 -9.72 12.48
C GLY A 3 -25.19 -8.49 11.77
N GLY A 4 -26.38 -8.04 12.16
CA GLY A 4 -27.00 -6.83 11.58
C GLY A 4 -26.27 -5.53 11.92
N PHE A 5 -25.25 -5.60 12.80
CA PHE A 5 -24.51 -4.45 13.29
C PHE A 5 -22.99 -4.69 13.32
N ALA A 6 -22.23 -3.63 13.10
CA ALA A 6 -20.77 -3.60 13.13
C ALA A 6 -20.27 -2.87 14.39
N GLN A 7 -19.26 -3.45 15.06
CA GLN A 7 -18.47 -2.77 16.09
C GLN A 7 -17.27 -2.09 15.43
N VAL A 8 -17.31 -0.76 15.36
CA VAL A 8 -16.34 0.04 14.58
C VAL A 8 -15.49 0.90 15.51
N ALA A 9 -14.17 0.74 15.45
CA ALA A 9 -13.23 1.67 16.08
C ALA A 9 -13.01 2.86 15.13
N VAL A 10 -13.17 4.10 15.60
CA VAL A 10 -13.14 5.30 14.74
C VAL A 10 -11.98 6.25 15.08
N ASP A 11 -11.51 7.00 14.08
CA ASP A 11 -10.51 8.05 14.25
C ASP A 11 -11.06 9.21 15.11
N GLY A 12 -10.36 9.57 16.20
CA GLY A 12 -10.70 10.74 17.02
C GLY A 12 -11.72 10.52 18.15
N ALA A 13 -12.14 9.28 18.43
CA ALA A 13 -12.87 8.97 19.67
C ALA A 13 -11.88 8.97 20.86
N GLY A 14 -11.89 10.04 21.66
CA GLY A 14 -11.03 10.22 22.83
C GLY A 14 -11.29 9.25 24.01
N GLY A 15 -11.65 7.99 23.75
CA GLY A 15 -11.88 6.96 24.74
C GLY A 15 -11.09 5.68 24.45
N GLN A 16 -10.48 5.12 25.50
CA GLN A 16 -9.71 3.87 25.47
C GLN A 16 -10.60 2.68 25.07
N ASP A 17 -10.09 1.79 24.21
CA ASP A 17 -10.70 0.49 23.83
C ASP A 17 -12.15 0.51 23.32
N ARG A 18 -12.69 1.66 22.89
CA ARG A 18 -14.09 1.76 22.48
C ARG A 18 -14.28 1.55 20.99
N THR A 19 -15.17 0.61 20.68
CA THR A 19 -15.87 0.53 19.40
C THR A 19 -17.24 1.20 19.55
N PHE A 20 -17.80 1.63 18.43
CA PHE A 20 -19.15 2.16 18.34
C PHE A 20 -19.98 1.22 17.46
N THR A 21 -21.24 1.05 17.83
CA THR A 21 -22.15 0.17 17.10
C THR A 21 -22.80 0.94 15.96
N TYR A 22 -22.72 0.40 14.74
CA TYR A 22 -23.41 0.91 13.56
C TYR A 22 -24.26 -0.19 12.93
N ARG A 23 -25.36 0.19 12.31
CA ARG A 23 -26.18 -0.75 11.51
C ARG A 23 -25.48 -1.02 10.18
N ILE A 24 -25.52 -2.26 9.73
CA ILE A 24 -25.02 -2.65 8.41
C ILE A 24 -26.20 -2.58 7.43
N PRO A 25 -26.16 -1.70 6.42
CA PRO A 25 -27.19 -1.68 5.39
C PRO A 25 -27.29 -3.03 4.64
N PRO A 26 -28.49 -3.50 4.25
CA PRO A 26 -28.67 -4.82 3.63
C PRO A 26 -27.84 -5.07 2.37
N GLU A 27 -27.56 -4.01 1.61
CA GLU A 27 -26.78 -4.02 0.38
C GLU A 27 -25.25 -4.11 0.61
N MET A 28 -24.80 -4.05 1.86
CA MET A 28 -23.40 -3.91 2.20
C MET A 28 -22.83 -5.18 2.83
N GLU A 29 -21.81 -5.75 2.20
CA GLU A 29 -21.06 -6.86 2.78
C GLU A 29 -19.95 -6.34 3.69
N ILE A 30 -20.12 -6.56 5.00
CA ILE A 30 -19.15 -6.14 6.02
C ILE A 30 -18.68 -7.35 6.84
N ALA A 31 -17.38 -7.36 7.09
CA ALA A 31 -16.67 -8.33 7.92
C ALA A 31 -15.62 -7.62 8.80
N PRO A 32 -15.19 -8.24 9.92
CA PRO A 32 -14.09 -7.72 10.73
C PRO A 32 -12.84 -7.49 9.88
N GLY A 33 -12.20 -6.34 10.08
CA GLY A 33 -11.03 -5.90 9.33
C GLY A 33 -11.34 -4.96 8.17
N HIS A 34 -12.61 -4.76 7.82
CA HIS A 34 -13.00 -3.75 6.85
C HIS A 34 -12.72 -2.35 7.35
N LEU A 35 -12.28 -1.52 6.41
CA LEU A 35 -12.20 -0.08 6.56
C LEU A 35 -13.53 0.49 6.08
N VAL A 36 -14.18 1.29 6.91
CA VAL A 36 -15.52 1.83 6.67
C VAL A 36 -15.57 3.32 6.94
N TRP A 37 -16.55 3.99 6.36
CA TRP A 37 -16.90 5.37 6.66
C TRP A 37 -18.18 5.39 7.47
N VAL A 38 -18.13 6.10 8.60
CA VAL A 38 -19.23 6.12 9.56
C VAL A 38 -19.48 7.52 10.11
N PRO A 39 -20.74 7.90 10.39
CA PRO A 39 -21.07 9.19 10.95
C PRO A 39 -20.72 9.23 12.45
N PHE A 40 -19.87 10.18 12.85
CA PHE A 40 -19.45 10.39 14.22
C PHE A 40 -19.65 11.85 14.66
N GLY A 41 -20.74 12.09 15.40
CA GLY A 41 -21.19 13.43 15.75
C GLY A 41 -21.70 14.20 14.53
N SER A 42 -21.09 15.34 14.20
CA SER A 42 -21.43 16.16 13.02
C SER A 42 -20.56 15.89 11.80
N ARG A 43 -19.67 14.88 11.87
CA ARG A 43 -18.67 14.58 10.84
C ARG A 43 -18.75 13.12 10.46
N THR A 44 -18.36 12.79 9.24
CA THR A 44 -18.05 11.41 8.86
C THR A 44 -16.56 11.14 9.09
N VAL A 45 -16.24 9.98 9.66
CA VAL A 45 -14.87 9.58 9.98
C VAL A 45 -14.58 8.16 9.48
N GLN A 46 -13.29 7.88 9.32
CA GLN A 46 -12.85 6.53 8.99
C GLN A 46 -12.91 5.65 10.24
N GLY A 47 -13.34 4.41 10.06
CA GLY A 47 -13.36 3.41 11.10
C GLY A 47 -12.92 2.04 10.60
N ILE A 48 -12.54 1.18 11.53
CA ILE A 48 -12.18 -0.22 11.26
C ILE A 48 -13.15 -1.10 12.01
N VAL A 49 -13.72 -2.08 11.33
CA VAL A 49 -14.66 -3.06 11.92
C VAL A 49 -13.88 -4.08 12.72
N PHE A 50 -14.16 -4.22 14.02
CA PHE A 50 -13.51 -5.17 14.94
C PHE A 50 -14.34 -6.43 15.17
N GLY A 51 -15.65 -6.35 15.00
CA GLY A 51 -16.59 -7.43 15.23
C GLY A 51 -17.95 -7.14 14.63
N LEU A 52 -18.75 -8.20 14.52
CA LEU A 52 -20.15 -8.13 14.13
C LEU A 52 -20.99 -8.56 15.34
N VAL A 53 -22.14 -7.93 15.54
CA VAL A 53 -23.08 -8.27 16.61
C VAL A 53 -24.51 -8.30 16.06
N ASP A 54 -25.36 -9.14 16.65
CA ASP A 54 -26.78 -9.27 16.26
C ASP A 54 -27.66 -8.24 16.99
N VAL A 55 -27.25 -7.84 18.19
CA VAL A 55 -28.01 -6.92 19.05
C VAL A 55 -27.17 -5.66 19.28
N PRO A 56 -27.74 -4.47 19.06
CA PRO A 56 -27.03 -3.23 19.30
C PRO A 56 -26.98 -2.90 20.80
N GLN A 57 -25.91 -2.24 21.23
CA GLN A 57 -25.76 -1.81 22.63
C GLN A 57 -26.45 -0.47 22.95
N VAL A 58 -27.04 0.16 21.95
CA VAL A 58 -27.66 1.50 22.03
C VAL A 58 -28.95 1.52 21.22
N GLU A 59 -29.93 2.34 21.64
CA GLU A 59 -31.22 2.48 20.96
C GLU A 59 -31.13 3.28 19.67
N GLU A 60 -30.46 4.44 19.71
CA GLU A 60 -30.21 5.26 18.52
C GLU A 60 -28.96 4.78 17.79
N ILE A 61 -29.17 4.22 16.60
CA ILE A 61 -28.10 3.63 15.79
C ILE A 61 -28.07 4.33 14.46
N ARG A 62 -26.87 4.76 14.07
CA ARG A 62 -26.59 5.26 12.74
C ARG A 62 -26.07 4.14 11.85
N ASP A 63 -26.22 4.33 10.56
CA ASP A 63 -25.82 3.34 9.57
C ASP A 63 -24.34 3.52 9.19
N VAL A 64 -23.70 2.44 8.75
CA VAL A 64 -22.43 2.53 8.02
C VAL A 64 -22.72 3.20 6.68
N GLU A 65 -22.04 4.31 6.37
CA GLU A 65 -22.27 5.05 5.13
C GLU A 65 -21.69 4.32 3.91
N GLN A 66 -20.48 3.76 4.06
CA GLN A 66 -19.79 3.11 2.95
C GLN A 66 -18.66 2.19 3.43
N VAL A 67 -18.40 1.11 2.69
CA VAL A 67 -17.12 0.40 2.77
C VAL A 67 -16.03 1.19 2.03
N ALA A 68 -14.93 1.50 2.71
CA ALA A 68 -13.83 2.28 2.14
C ALA A 68 -12.94 1.46 1.18
N TYR A 69 -12.95 0.13 1.32
CA TYR A 69 -12.26 -0.79 0.42
C TYR A 69 -12.97 -2.14 0.38
N GLU A 70 -13.16 -2.72 -0.80
CA GLU A 70 -14.00 -3.90 -1.04
C GLU A 70 -13.65 -5.12 -0.18
N GLN A 71 -12.39 -5.26 0.22
CA GLN A 71 -11.93 -6.39 1.04
C GLN A 71 -11.49 -5.95 2.44
N PRO A 72 -11.56 -6.85 3.45
CA PRO A 72 -10.97 -6.59 4.75
C PRO A 72 -9.46 -6.37 4.64
N LEU A 73 -8.97 -5.24 5.16
CA LEU A 73 -7.55 -4.90 5.11
C LEU A 73 -6.76 -5.45 6.31
N LEU A 74 -7.46 -5.80 7.40
CA LEU A 74 -6.85 -6.40 8.58
C LEU A 74 -7.35 -7.82 8.79
N SER A 75 -6.42 -8.76 8.92
CA SER A 75 -6.70 -10.11 9.36
C SER A 75 -7.17 -10.15 10.82
N ARG A 76 -7.84 -11.24 11.21
CA ARG A 76 -8.22 -11.48 12.62
C ARG A 76 -7.02 -11.44 13.58
N ARG A 77 -5.84 -11.89 13.13
CA ARG A 77 -4.60 -11.84 13.92
C ARG A 77 -4.15 -10.40 14.17
N GLN A 78 -4.20 -9.55 13.14
CA GLN A 78 -3.88 -8.12 13.28
C GLN A 78 -4.89 -7.39 14.17
N ILE A 79 -6.18 -7.72 14.07
CA ILE A 79 -7.21 -7.21 14.99
C ILE A 79 -6.86 -7.56 16.43
N ASN A 80 -6.50 -8.82 16.71
CA ASN A 80 -6.11 -9.24 18.06
C ASN A 80 -4.85 -8.52 18.56
N VAL A 81 -3.85 -8.30 17.69
CA VAL A 81 -2.65 -7.51 18.02
C VAL A 81 -3.04 -6.05 18.31
N ALA A 82 -3.92 -5.45 17.52
CA ALA A 82 -4.39 -4.08 17.74
C ALA A 82 -5.10 -3.96 19.10
N THR A 83 -5.98 -4.91 19.43
CA THR A 83 -6.66 -4.96 20.73
C THR A 83 -5.66 -5.10 21.89
N TRP A 84 -4.67 -5.98 21.75
CA TRP A 84 -3.61 -6.11 22.76
C TRP A 84 -2.79 -4.82 22.90
N MET A 85 -2.38 -4.19 21.79
CA MET A 85 -1.62 -2.94 21.81
C MET A 85 -2.43 -1.82 22.46
N SER A 86 -3.71 -1.71 22.14
CA SER A 86 -4.64 -0.72 22.70
C SER A 86 -4.74 -0.87 24.22
N GLY A 87 -5.00 -2.09 24.72
CA GLY A 87 -5.10 -2.36 26.15
C GLY A 87 -3.77 -2.21 26.91
N TYR A 88 -2.66 -2.67 26.33
CA TYR A 88 -1.33 -2.65 26.96
C TYR A 88 -0.71 -1.24 26.96
N TYR A 89 -0.69 -0.56 25.81
CA TYR A 89 -0.09 0.77 25.66
C TYR A 89 -1.08 1.92 25.94
N ARG A 90 -2.35 1.60 26.23
CA ARG A 90 -3.41 2.58 26.55
C ARG A 90 -3.64 3.62 25.43
N VAL A 91 -3.46 3.19 24.18
CA VAL A 91 -3.73 4.00 22.99
C VAL A 91 -5.14 3.74 22.47
N GLY A 92 -5.68 4.61 21.61
CA GLY A 92 -6.98 4.37 20.98
C GLY A 92 -6.92 3.14 20.05
N LEU A 93 -8.00 2.35 20.04
CA LEU A 93 -8.06 1.10 19.27
C LEU A 93 -7.86 1.31 17.76
N PHE A 94 -8.44 2.37 17.21
CA PHE A 94 -8.21 2.78 15.82
C PHE A 94 -6.73 3.14 15.56
N MET A 95 -6.09 3.86 16.49
CA MET A 95 -4.68 4.26 16.38
C MET A 95 -3.71 3.08 16.45
N ALA A 96 -4.06 2.03 17.20
CA ALA A 96 -3.31 0.78 17.19
C ALA A 96 -3.48 0.03 15.86
N ALA A 97 -4.72 -0.05 15.36
CA ALA A 97 -5.05 -0.78 14.14
C ALA A 97 -4.50 -0.13 12.87
N VAL A 98 -4.53 1.21 12.78
CA VAL A 98 -4.10 1.96 11.58
C VAL A 98 -2.63 1.73 11.23
N GLN A 99 -1.78 1.34 12.21
CA GLN A 99 -0.37 1.01 11.98
C GLN A 99 -0.17 -0.24 11.11
N MET A 100 -1.20 -1.09 11.01
CA MET A 100 -1.17 -2.35 10.26
C MET A 100 -1.86 -2.25 8.90
N LEU A 101 -2.46 -1.09 8.57
CA LEU A 101 -3.07 -0.88 7.26
C LEU A 101 -2.00 -0.74 6.15
N PRO A 102 -2.35 -1.10 4.91
CA PRO A 102 -1.47 -0.85 3.78
C PRO A 102 -1.12 0.66 3.65
N PRO A 103 0.09 0.99 3.18
CA PRO A 103 0.49 2.38 2.98
C PRO A 103 -0.51 3.15 2.10
N GLY A 104 -0.96 4.30 2.59
CA GLY A 104 -1.89 5.18 1.86
C GLY A 104 -3.39 4.89 2.06
N PHE A 105 -3.75 3.85 2.83
CA PHE A 105 -5.15 3.54 3.15
C PHE A 105 -5.72 4.27 4.35
N ALA A 106 -4.85 4.80 5.22
CA ALA A 106 -5.23 5.81 6.21
C ALA A 106 -5.51 7.14 5.48
N SER A 107 -6.59 7.16 4.70
CA SER A 107 -7.06 8.32 3.96
C SER A 107 -7.63 9.34 4.92
N ARG A 108 -7.20 10.60 4.78
CA ARG A 108 -7.78 11.70 5.54
C ARG A 108 -8.99 12.21 4.77
N LEU A 109 -10.07 12.50 5.50
CA LEU A 109 -11.19 13.25 4.96
C LEU A 109 -10.67 14.61 4.45
N ARG A 110 -10.93 14.95 3.18
CA ARG A 110 -10.69 16.32 2.71
C ARG A 110 -11.97 17.12 2.92
N THR A 111 -11.95 18.02 3.89
CA THR A 111 -13.01 19.01 4.03
C THR A 111 -12.71 20.20 3.10
N TRP A 112 -13.58 20.39 2.13
CA TRP A 112 -13.70 21.60 1.33
C TRP A 112 -14.72 22.53 1.99
N VAL A 113 -14.47 23.83 1.91
CA VAL A 113 -15.39 24.88 2.32
C VAL A 113 -15.73 25.73 1.11
N SER A 114 -17.02 25.96 0.90
CA SER A 114 -17.58 26.90 -0.08
C SER A 114 -18.51 27.87 0.62
N LEU A 115 -18.89 28.96 -0.05
CA LEU A 115 -19.86 29.90 0.49
C LEU A 115 -21.28 29.34 0.37
N ASP A 116 -22.08 29.63 1.37
CA ASP A 116 -23.53 29.62 1.23
C ASP A 116 -23.93 31.00 0.67
N GLU A 117 -24.15 31.09 -0.65
CA GLU A 117 -24.31 32.38 -1.34
C GLU A 117 -25.54 33.16 -0.86
N GLU A 118 -26.65 32.48 -0.54
CA GLU A 118 -27.87 33.11 -0.04
C GLU A 118 -27.69 33.67 1.37
N ARG A 119 -26.99 32.95 2.26
CA ARG A 119 -26.74 33.43 3.62
C ARG A 119 -25.62 34.45 3.71
N ALA A 120 -24.60 34.33 2.88
CA ALA A 120 -23.49 35.28 2.86
C ALA A 120 -23.89 36.65 2.29
N THR A 121 -24.89 36.70 1.41
CA THR A 121 -25.46 37.96 0.92
C THR A 121 -26.44 38.60 1.89
N ASN A 122 -27.21 37.80 2.63
CA ASN A 122 -28.20 38.28 3.60
C ASN A 122 -27.68 38.45 5.04
N SER A 123 -26.43 38.09 5.34
CA SER A 123 -25.86 38.28 6.67
C SER A 123 -25.54 39.75 6.91
N SER A 124 -26.03 40.32 8.01
CA SER A 124 -25.65 41.66 8.47
C SER A 124 -24.14 41.71 8.74
N THR A 125 -23.44 42.64 8.08
CA THR A 125 -21.99 42.87 8.22
C THR A 125 -21.54 43.21 9.64
N ASP A 126 -22.45 43.65 10.51
CA ASP A 126 -22.14 44.10 11.88
C ASP A 126 -21.60 42.99 12.80
N ASP A 127 -21.74 41.72 12.40
CA ASP A 127 -21.44 40.57 13.26
C ASP A 127 -20.21 39.76 12.77
N LEU A 128 -19.46 40.31 11.80
CA LEU A 128 -18.27 39.73 11.20
C LEU A 128 -17.04 40.61 11.48
N ASN A 129 -15.95 40.00 11.94
CA ASN A 129 -14.68 40.73 12.05
C ASN A 129 -13.89 40.71 10.73
N THR A 130 -12.83 41.51 10.66
CA THR A 130 -11.96 41.62 9.48
C THR A 130 -11.36 40.29 9.02
N ARG A 131 -11.17 39.32 9.94
CA ARG A 131 -10.67 37.98 9.60
C ARG A 131 -11.76 37.09 9.02
N ASP A 132 -13.00 37.23 9.48
CA ASP A 132 -14.16 36.53 8.96
C ASP A 132 -14.43 36.98 7.52
N GLU A 133 -14.47 38.29 7.27
CA GLU A 133 -14.64 38.86 5.91
C GLU A 133 -13.51 38.43 4.96
N ARG A 134 -12.27 38.38 5.47
CA ARG A 134 -11.12 37.92 4.68
C ARG A 134 -11.27 36.44 4.31
N ALA A 135 -11.74 35.60 5.22
CA ALA A 135 -11.98 34.19 4.96
C ALA A 135 -13.09 33.99 3.91
N LEU A 136 -14.20 34.72 4.04
CA LEU A 136 -15.31 34.67 3.09
C LEU A 136 -14.88 35.13 1.69
N ARG A 137 -14.12 36.24 1.58
CA ARG A 137 -13.53 36.68 0.30
C ARG A 137 -12.63 35.64 -0.33
N MET A 138 -11.72 35.06 0.45
CA MET A 138 -10.81 34.00 -0.05
C MET A 138 -11.56 32.79 -0.61
N VAL A 139 -12.67 32.40 0.02
CA VAL A 139 -13.50 31.29 -0.47
C VAL A 139 -14.29 31.73 -1.69
N LYS A 140 -14.85 32.95 -1.73
CA LYS A 140 -15.54 33.51 -2.89
C LYS A 140 -14.68 33.50 -4.14
N ASP A 141 -13.47 34.03 -4.04
CA ASP A 141 -12.55 34.19 -5.17
C ASP A 141 -12.08 32.84 -5.73
N ALA A 142 -12.03 31.81 -4.88
CA ALA A 142 -11.60 30.47 -5.25
C ALA A 142 -12.77 29.53 -5.60
N GLY A 143 -14.02 29.93 -5.35
CA GLY A 143 -15.21 29.06 -5.34
C GLY A 143 -15.25 28.12 -4.14
N GLU A 144 -14.22 27.28 -4.01
CA GLU A 144 -14.04 26.38 -2.87
C GLU A 144 -12.56 26.29 -2.43
N LEU A 145 -12.33 26.06 -1.13
CA LEU A 145 -10.99 25.87 -0.59
C LEU A 145 -10.95 24.69 0.38
N ARG A 146 -9.82 24.00 0.43
CA ARG A 146 -9.57 23.03 1.51
C ARG A 146 -9.53 23.75 2.85
N ARG A 147 -10.26 23.27 3.86
CA ARG A 147 -10.28 23.81 5.23
C ARG A 147 -8.86 24.03 5.79
N PRO A 148 -7.91 23.08 5.71
CA PRO A 148 -6.54 23.32 6.18
C PRO A 148 -5.79 24.39 5.39
N ALA A 149 -6.07 24.53 4.08
CA ALA A 149 -5.45 25.55 3.24
C ALA A 149 -5.97 26.95 3.60
N LEU A 150 -7.29 27.10 3.78
CA LEU A 150 -7.90 28.35 4.24
C LEU A 150 -7.39 28.72 5.63
N ALA A 151 -7.40 27.79 6.59
CA ALA A 151 -6.88 28.01 7.93
C ALA A 151 -5.40 28.46 7.92
N ARG A 152 -4.57 27.86 7.06
CA ARG A 152 -3.15 28.25 6.89
C ARG A 152 -3.00 29.65 6.30
N ARG A 153 -3.79 30.00 5.27
CA ARG A 153 -3.80 31.34 4.66
C ARG A 153 -4.24 32.44 5.63
N LEU A 154 -5.08 32.09 6.61
CA LEU A 154 -5.50 32.99 7.69
C LEU A 154 -4.48 33.09 8.85
N GLY A 155 -3.40 32.29 8.83
CA GLY A 155 -2.35 32.31 9.85
C GLY A 155 -2.78 31.80 11.22
N ARG A 156 -2.09 32.23 12.29
CA ARG A 156 -2.37 31.79 13.67
C ARG A 156 -3.84 32.04 14.04
N GLY A 157 -4.50 31.02 14.59
CA GLY A 157 -5.94 31.06 14.93
C GLY A 157 -6.90 30.92 13.73
N GLY A 158 -6.39 30.73 12.51
CA GLY A 158 -7.21 30.59 11.30
C GLY A 158 -8.22 29.44 11.35
N GLY A 159 -7.89 28.33 12.01
CA GLY A 159 -8.84 27.21 12.20
C GLY A 159 -10.11 27.62 12.94
N ALA A 160 -9.98 28.41 14.02
CA ALA A 160 -11.12 28.87 14.81
C ALA A 160 -12.03 29.84 14.03
N VAL A 161 -11.45 30.63 13.12
CA VAL A 161 -12.21 31.49 12.20
C VAL A 161 -13.08 30.64 11.27
N VAL A 162 -12.47 29.64 10.61
CA VAL A 162 -13.20 28.74 9.71
C VAL A 162 -14.31 27.99 10.44
N ASP A 163 -14.02 27.45 11.63
CA ASP A 163 -15.00 26.70 12.42
C ASP A 163 -16.15 27.59 12.94
N ARG A 164 -15.88 28.88 13.22
CA ARG A 164 -16.94 29.85 13.55
C ARG A 164 -17.83 30.14 12.35
N LEU A 165 -17.26 30.36 11.17
CA LEU A 165 -18.03 30.63 9.95
C LEU A 165 -18.89 29.44 9.51
N ILE A 166 -18.38 28.21 9.67
CA ILE A 166 -19.16 26.99 9.47
C ILE A 166 -20.33 26.93 10.47
N ARG A 167 -20.09 27.22 11.76
CA ARG A 167 -21.17 27.27 12.78
C ARG A 167 -22.22 28.32 12.48
N LYS A 168 -21.82 29.49 11.96
CA LYS A 168 -22.75 30.55 11.49
C LYS A 168 -23.45 30.18 10.17
N LYS A 169 -23.14 29.02 9.56
CA LYS A 169 -23.66 28.57 8.26
C LYS A 169 -23.37 29.54 7.11
N LEU A 170 -22.28 30.30 7.21
CA LEU A 170 -21.79 31.19 6.13
C LEU A 170 -20.83 30.45 5.20
N LEU A 171 -20.15 29.44 5.74
CA LEU A 171 -19.42 28.44 4.97
C LEU A 171 -20.16 27.11 5.09
N ILE A 172 -20.40 26.48 3.94
CA ILE A 172 -20.86 25.10 3.86
C ILE A 172 -19.68 24.18 3.61
N THR A 173 -19.76 22.98 4.17
CA THR A 173 -18.69 21.98 4.05
C THR A 173 -19.11 20.86 3.11
N ARG A 174 -18.29 20.61 2.10
CA ARG A 174 -18.34 19.36 1.33
C ARG A 174 -17.15 18.51 1.71
N THR A 175 -17.40 17.26 2.06
CA THR A 175 -16.34 16.31 2.36
C THR A 175 -16.11 15.43 1.14
N GLU A 176 -14.86 15.36 0.72
CA GLU A 176 -14.42 14.50 -0.36
C GLU A 176 -13.41 13.50 0.17
N TRP A 177 -13.54 12.25 -0.25
CA TRP A 177 -12.61 11.20 0.08
C TRP A 177 -11.26 11.46 -0.57
N GLU A 178 -10.19 11.47 0.22
CA GLU A 178 -8.85 11.39 -0.38
C GLU A 178 -8.68 9.98 -0.92
N HIS A 179 -8.92 9.83 -2.23
CA HIS A 179 -8.64 8.59 -2.94
C HIS A 179 -7.19 8.19 -2.71
N GLN A 180 -6.97 6.88 -2.59
CA GLN A 180 -5.67 6.26 -2.45
C GLN A 180 -4.67 6.86 -3.45
N ARG A 181 -3.67 7.58 -2.94
CA ARG A 181 -2.69 8.31 -3.76
C ARG A 181 -1.76 7.37 -4.55
N GLN A 182 -1.50 6.19 -3.99
CA GLN A 182 -0.62 5.20 -4.61
C GLN A 182 -1.46 4.18 -5.36
N LYS A 183 -1.30 4.18 -6.68
CA LYS A 183 -1.88 3.17 -7.57
C LYS A 183 -0.76 2.28 -8.12
N PRO A 184 -1.09 1.07 -8.60
CA PRO A 184 -0.19 0.30 -9.44
C PRO A 184 0.35 1.18 -10.57
N ARG A 185 1.64 1.08 -10.85
CA ARG A 185 2.26 1.77 -11.98
C ARG A 185 2.14 0.87 -13.19
N TYR A 186 1.67 1.42 -14.31
CA TYR A 186 1.62 0.70 -15.58
C TYR A 186 2.71 1.24 -16.51
N ALA A 187 3.29 0.36 -17.31
CA ALA A 187 4.12 0.75 -18.45
C ALA A 187 3.52 0.19 -19.74
N ARG A 188 3.69 0.97 -20.80
CA ARG A 188 3.33 0.58 -22.15
C ARG A 188 4.46 -0.28 -22.71
N VAL A 189 4.20 -1.55 -22.96
CA VAL A 189 5.12 -2.48 -23.61
C VAL A 189 4.66 -2.79 -25.03
N LEU A 190 5.61 -3.18 -25.87
CA LEU A 190 5.32 -3.60 -27.24
C LEU A 190 5.36 -5.12 -27.32
N SER A 191 4.37 -5.69 -28.00
CA SER A 191 4.30 -7.11 -28.35
C SER A 191 3.92 -7.24 -29.82
N LEU A 192 4.06 -8.45 -30.37
CA LEU A 192 3.63 -8.73 -31.72
C LEU A 192 2.10 -8.59 -31.83
N ALA A 193 1.66 -7.92 -32.90
CA ALA A 193 0.25 -7.78 -33.25
C ALA A 193 -0.23 -8.92 -34.15
N VAL A 194 0.70 -9.55 -34.86
CA VAL A 194 0.50 -10.72 -35.73
C VAL A 194 1.46 -11.84 -35.32
N GLU A 195 1.38 -12.99 -35.97
CA GLU A 195 2.27 -14.12 -35.71
C GLU A 195 3.74 -13.77 -35.98
N SER A 196 4.66 -14.35 -35.20
CA SER A 196 6.09 -14.02 -35.29
C SER A 196 6.68 -14.27 -36.68
N GLU A 197 6.21 -15.30 -37.39
CA GLU A 197 6.65 -15.60 -38.76
C GLU A 197 6.33 -14.48 -39.75
N GLU A 198 5.21 -13.78 -39.58
CA GLU A 198 4.82 -12.67 -40.45
C GLU A 198 5.67 -11.44 -40.19
N VAL A 199 5.99 -11.18 -38.91
CA VAL A 199 6.89 -10.08 -38.53
C VAL A 199 8.33 -10.35 -38.99
N GLU A 200 8.80 -11.60 -38.90
CA GLU A 200 10.14 -12.00 -39.34
C GLU A 200 10.31 -11.84 -40.86
N LYS A 201 9.30 -12.22 -41.66
CA LYS A 201 9.31 -11.99 -43.12
C LYS A 201 9.51 -10.51 -43.48
N VAL A 202 8.81 -9.62 -42.78
CA VAL A 202 8.96 -8.17 -42.98
C VAL A 202 10.35 -7.69 -42.54
N ALA A 203 10.92 -8.26 -41.47
CA ALA A 203 12.28 -7.95 -41.05
C ALA A 203 13.32 -8.39 -42.10
N ASP A 204 13.16 -9.58 -42.70
CA ASP A 204 14.05 -10.09 -43.75
C ASP A 204 13.99 -9.25 -45.03
N GLU A 205 12.78 -8.82 -45.45
CA GLU A 205 12.62 -7.91 -46.60
C GLU A 205 13.31 -6.56 -46.37
N LEU A 206 13.26 -6.05 -45.13
CA LEU A 206 13.90 -4.79 -44.74
C LEU A 206 15.42 -4.89 -44.69
N ASP A 207 15.97 -6.06 -44.37
CA ASP A 207 17.41 -6.33 -44.42
C ASP A 207 17.94 -6.45 -45.85
N ALA A 208 17.15 -7.05 -46.75
CA ALA A 208 17.52 -7.20 -48.15
C ALA A 208 17.49 -5.88 -48.93
N ALA A 209 16.77 -4.87 -48.43
CA ALA A 209 16.64 -3.56 -49.08
C ALA A 209 17.88 -2.66 -48.84
N PRO A 210 18.42 -1.98 -49.87
CA PRO A 210 19.58 -1.11 -49.71
C PRO A 210 19.26 0.15 -48.88
N GLY A 211 19.90 0.28 -47.71
CA GLY A 211 19.89 1.49 -46.88
C GLY A 211 19.83 1.22 -45.36
N THR A 212 20.49 2.06 -44.56
CA THR A 212 20.60 1.90 -43.10
C THR A 212 19.26 1.97 -42.34
N ARG A 213 18.23 2.60 -42.92
CA ARG A 213 16.90 2.71 -42.30
C ARG A 213 16.13 1.38 -42.29
N GLY A 214 16.41 0.46 -43.21
CA GLY A 214 15.81 -0.88 -43.25
C GLY A 214 16.33 -1.75 -42.11
N LEU A 215 17.66 -1.80 -41.98
CA LEU A 215 18.37 -2.56 -40.94
C LEU A 215 17.91 -2.23 -39.52
N GLU A 216 17.78 -0.95 -39.16
CA GLU A 216 17.34 -0.59 -37.79
C GLU A 216 15.87 -0.91 -37.52
N ARG A 217 15.02 -0.96 -38.57
CA ARG A 217 13.63 -1.41 -38.43
C ARG A 217 13.56 -2.93 -38.27
N ALA A 218 14.33 -3.68 -39.04
CA ALA A 218 14.45 -5.12 -38.89
C ALA A 218 14.96 -5.49 -37.48
N SER A 219 16.01 -4.82 -37.00
CA SER A 219 16.52 -5.01 -35.64
C SER A 219 15.50 -4.71 -34.55
N LEU A 220 14.69 -3.65 -34.70
CA LEU A 220 13.58 -3.37 -33.78
C LEU A 220 12.56 -4.51 -33.75
N LEU A 221 12.17 -5.01 -34.92
CA LEU A 221 11.19 -6.10 -35.03
C LEU A 221 11.73 -7.38 -34.37
N ARG A 222 12.95 -7.79 -34.69
CA ARG A 222 13.59 -8.98 -34.10
C ARG A 222 13.76 -8.86 -32.59
N ARG A 223 14.09 -7.68 -32.08
CA ARG A 223 14.15 -7.44 -30.63
C ARG A 223 12.81 -7.73 -29.95
N VAL A 224 11.70 -7.36 -30.56
CA VAL A 224 10.36 -7.61 -30.01
C VAL A 224 9.91 -9.05 -30.24
N ILE A 225 10.41 -9.73 -31.29
CA ILE A 225 10.20 -11.17 -31.51
C ILE A 225 10.88 -12.00 -30.41
N ASP A 226 12.10 -11.64 -30.02
CA ASP A 226 12.87 -12.33 -28.99
C ASP A 226 12.26 -12.15 -27.58
N ALA A 227 11.62 -11.00 -27.32
CA ALA A 227 11.15 -10.60 -26.00
C ALA A 227 9.76 -9.90 -26.05
N PRO A 228 8.70 -10.56 -26.54
CA PRO A 228 7.41 -9.92 -26.77
C PRO A 228 6.76 -9.51 -25.45
N GLY A 229 6.38 -8.23 -25.33
CA GLY A 229 5.69 -7.69 -24.16
C GLY A 229 6.59 -7.43 -22.95
N ILE A 230 7.91 -7.56 -23.08
CA ILE A 230 8.87 -7.35 -21.98
C ILE A 230 9.41 -5.92 -21.99
N GLU A 231 9.84 -5.43 -23.14
CA GLU A 231 10.46 -4.11 -23.25
C GLU A 231 9.45 -2.97 -23.37
N THR A 232 9.73 -1.86 -22.70
CA THR A 232 8.84 -0.72 -22.73
C THR A 232 8.93 0.02 -24.06
N GLN A 233 7.80 0.59 -24.51
CA GLN A 233 7.76 1.48 -25.67
C GLN A 233 8.75 2.64 -25.52
N ALA A 234 8.96 3.13 -24.29
CA ALA A 234 9.88 4.22 -24.01
C ALA A 234 11.35 3.82 -24.19
N ASP A 235 11.72 2.60 -23.78
CA ASP A 235 13.09 2.09 -23.91
C ASP A 235 13.40 1.75 -25.37
N LEU A 236 12.51 1.04 -26.06
CA LEU A 236 12.65 0.76 -27.50
C LEU A 236 12.68 2.05 -28.33
N ALA A 237 11.92 3.08 -27.96
CA ALA A 237 11.98 4.38 -28.64
C ALA A 237 13.26 5.17 -28.34
N ARG A 238 13.93 4.91 -27.20
CA ARG A 238 15.22 5.51 -26.85
C ARG A 238 16.36 4.87 -27.65
N GLU A 239 16.32 3.54 -27.80
CA GLU A 239 17.33 2.77 -28.54
C GLU A 239 17.14 2.88 -30.06
N PHE A 240 15.96 2.58 -30.57
CA PHE A 240 15.67 2.51 -32.01
C PHE A 240 15.01 3.78 -32.56
N GLY A 241 14.67 4.77 -31.73
CA GLY A 241 14.02 6.01 -32.15
C GLY A 241 12.48 5.93 -32.27
N ARG A 242 11.80 6.99 -31.83
CA ARG A 242 10.32 7.10 -31.80
C ARG A 242 9.65 6.82 -33.14
N SER A 243 10.19 7.34 -34.23
CA SER A 243 9.59 7.22 -35.57
C SER A 243 9.53 5.77 -36.07
N ARG A 244 10.48 4.92 -35.70
CA ARG A 244 10.51 3.49 -36.08
C ARG A 244 9.48 2.70 -35.28
N VAL A 245 9.42 2.95 -33.97
CA VAL A 245 8.38 2.39 -33.09
C VAL A 245 6.98 2.77 -33.57
N ASP A 246 6.76 4.04 -33.94
CA ASP A 246 5.46 4.50 -34.45
C ASP A 246 5.12 3.90 -35.81
N TRP A 247 6.11 3.72 -36.70
CA TRP A 247 5.93 3.01 -37.96
C TRP A 247 5.48 1.56 -37.74
N ALA A 248 6.18 0.79 -36.89
CA ALA A 248 5.88 -0.62 -36.67
C ALA A 248 4.46 -0.84 -36.09
N LYS A 249 4.00 0.09 -35.24
CA LYS A 249 2.60 0.10 -34.76
C LYS A 249 1.60 0.42 -35.87
N LYS A 250 1.87 1.44 -36.69
CA LYS A 250 1.00 1.84 -37.80
C LYS A 250 0.93 0.78 -38.89
N ALA A 251 2.02 0.05 -39.10
CA ALA A 251 2.10 -1.08 -40.02
C ALA A 251 1.35 -2.32 -39.51
N GLY A 252 0.81 -2.30 -38.27
CA GLY A 252 0.09 -3.43 -37.69
C GLY A 252 0.99 -4.59 -37.26
N LEU A 253 2.31 -4.39 -37.20
CA LEU A 253 3.27 -5.44 -36.81
C LEU A 253 3.40 -5.54 -35.28
N LEU A 254 3.36 -4.40 -34.60
CA LEU A 254 3.46 -4.31 -33.15
C LEU A 254 2.20 -3.68 -32.54
N ARG A 255 1.76 -4.19 -31.39
CA ARG A 255 0.68 -3.61 -30.58
C ARG A 255 1.19 -3.21 -29.21
N VAL A 256 0.53 -2.20 -28.66
CA VAL A 256 0.82 -1.70 -27.31
C VAL A 256 -0.11 -2.38 -26.33
N HIS A 257 0.47 -2.91 -25.24
CA HIS A 257 -0.28 -3.29 -24.05
C HIS A 257 0.21 -2.52 -22.84
N GLU A 258 -0.67 -2.35 -21.87
CA GLU A 258 -0.28 -1.87 -20.55
C GLU A 258 -0.04 -3.07 -19.64
N ILE A 259 1.19 -3.17 -19.12
CA ILE A 259 1.51 -4.13 -18.06
C ILE A 259 1.75 -3.37 -16.76
N GLN A 260 1.36 -3.98 -15.65
CA GLN A 260 1.75 -3.48 -14.34
C GLN A 260 3.27 -3.64 -14.19
N VAL A 261 3.96 -2.54 -13.88
CA VAL A 261 5.40 -2.51 -13.63
C VAL A 261 5.66 -2.20 -12.18
N ASP A 262 6.30 -3.16 -11.53
CA ASP A 262 6.67 -3.04 -10.13
C ASP A 262 7.85 -2.10 -9.93
N ARG A 263 7.74 -1.25 -8.90
CA ARG A 263 8.86 -0.49 -8.35
C ARG A 263 9.67 -1.40 -7.42
N ASN A 264 10.45 -2.30 -8.01
CA ASN A 264 11.28 -3.25 -7.25
C ASN A 264 12.55 -2.55 -6.71
N PRO A 265 12.69 -2.37 -5.39
CA PRO A 265 13.85 -1.70 -4.80
C PRO A 265 15.16 -2.50 -4.96
N LEU A 266 15.06 -3.81 -5.26
CA LEU A 266 16.21 -4.68 -5.43
C LEU A 266 16.69 -4.78 -6.89
N ARG A 267 16.01 -4.16 -7.85
CA ARG A 267 16.28 -4.35 -9.29
C ARG A 267 17.70 -3.95 -9.71
N GLU A 268 18.26 -2.91 -9.09
CA GLU A 268 19.60 -2.41 -9.40
C GLU A 268 20.72 -3.21 -8.70
N HIS A 269 20.36 -4.11 -7.78
CA HIS A 269 21.33 -4.88 -7.02
C HIS A 269 21.53 -6.26 -7.67
N GLN A 270 22.72 -6.51 -8.21
CA GLN A 270 23.13 -7.85 -8.65
C GLN A 270 23.74 -8.60 -7.47
N PHE A 271 23.03 -9.60 -6.97
CA PHE A 271 23.52 -10.47 -5.91
C PHE A 271 24.02 -11.77 -6.50
N GLN A 272 25.28 -12.13 -6.23
CA GLN A 272 25.78 -13.46 -6.57
C GLN A 272 25.07 -14.51 -5.71
N THR A 273 24.60 -15.59 -6.34
CA THR A 273 23.97 -16.68 -5.59
C THR A 273 25.04 -17.42 -4.78
N THR A 274 24.75 -17.65 -3.49
CA THR A 274 25.71 -18.32 -2.59
C THR A 274 25.16 -19.66 -2.10
N MET A 275 26.08 -20.63 -1.93
CA MET A 275 25.75 -21.93 -1.34
C MET A 275 25.83 -21.89 0.20
N PRO A 276 25.13 -22.80 0.90
CA PRO A 276 25.25 -22.93 2.35
C PRO A 276 26.68 -23.23 2.77
N LEU A 277 27.13 -22.58 3.85
CA LEU A 277 28.43 -22.86 4.45
C LEU A 277 28.32 -24.07 5.39
N ASP A 278 29.42 -24.82 5.55
CA ASP A 278 29.46 -25.93 6.51
C ASP A 278 29.30 -25.40 7.94
N PRO A 279 28.30 -25.90 8.70
CA PRO A 279 28.04 -25.42 10.03
C PRO A 279 29.09 -25.96 11.01
N THR A 280 29.50 -25.14 11.97
CA THR A 280 30.23 -25.63 13.13
C THR A 280 29.36 -26.59 13.96
N ALA A 281 29.96 -27.39 14.83
CA ALA A 281 29.19 -28.31 15.70
C ALA A 281 28.10 -27.58 16.52
N ALA A 282 28.41 -26.38 17.04
CA ALA A 282 27.45 -25.55 17.78
C ALA A 282 26.31 -25.05 16.89
N GLN A 283 26.63 -24.60 15.65
CA GLN A 283 25.61 -24.18 14.69
C GLN A 283 24.73 -25.35 14.26
N ALA A 284 25.32 -26.52 14.00
CA ALA A 284 24.58 -27.74 13.65
C ALA A 284 23.59 -28.14 14.75
N GLY A 285 24.01 -28.06 16.02
CA GLY A 285 23.12 -28.26 17.17
C GLY A 285 21.95 -27.28 17.20
N ALA A 286 22.21 -25.98 17.01
CA ALA A 286 21.17 -24.95 16.98
C ALA A 286 20.21 -25.12 15.80
N ILE A 287 20.74 -25.38 14.60
CA ILE A 287 19.97 -25.65 13.38
C ILE A 287 19.09 -26.89 13.59
N GLY A 288 19.65 -27.97 14.15
CA GLY A 288 18.91 -29.20 14.45
C GLY A 288 17.73 -28.96 15.40
N ALA A 289 17.95 -28.20 16.49
CA ALA A 289 16.89 -27.85 17.43
C ALA A 289 15.77 -27.04 16.78
N ILE A 290 16.11 -26.01 15.99
CA ILE A 290 15.14 -25.15 15.31
C ILE A 290 14.39 -25.92 14.23
N THR A 291 15.07 -26.69 13.39
CA THR A 291 14.46 -27.44 12.28
C THR A 291 13.56 -28.57 12.76
N SER A 292 13.96 -29.28 13.82
CA SER A 292 13.09 -30.24 14.51
C SER A 292 11.84 -29.54 15.04
N ALA A 293 12.02 -28.35 15.63
CA ALA A 293 10.92 -27.53 16.10
C ALA A 293 10.03 -26.95 14.98
N LEU A 294 10.49 -26.87 13.74
CA LEU A 294 9.64 -26.45 12.62
C LEU A 294 8.75 -27.59 12.11
N ARG A 295 9.24 -28.84 12.17
CA ARG A 295 8.55 -30.03 11.67
C ARG A 295 7.38 -30.48 12.55
N THR A 296 7.43 -30.27 13.86
CA THR A 296 6.33 -30.70 14.73
C THR A 296 5.09 -29.83 14.52
N THR A 297 3.96 -30.45 14.17
CA THR A 297 2.66 -29.79 14.12
C THR A 297 2.24 -29.39 15.53
N ARG A 298 1.92 -28.11 15.71
CA ARG A 298 1.54 -27.53 17.01
C ARG A 298 0.02 -27.55 17.15
N LYS A 299 -0.50 -27.88 18.34
CA LYS A 299 -1.89 -27.54 18.69
C LYS A 299 -2.02 -26.01 18.74
N GLU A 300 -3.03 -25.44 18.10
CA GLU A 300 -3.18 -23.98 17.94
C GLU A 300 -3.10 -23.21 19.28
N SER A 301 -3.53 -23.84 20.38
CA SER A 301 -3.68 -23.26 21.71
C SER A 301 -2.41 -23.17 22.59
N GLY A 302 -1.26 -23.71 22.17
CA GLY A 302 -0.03 -23.65 22.98
C GLY A 302 0.62 -22.25 23.05
N PRO A 303 1.71 -22.05 23.82
CA PRO A 303 2.62 -20.88 23.71
C PRO A 303 3.59 -21.04 22.52
N PRO A 304 4.03 -19.97 21.85
CA PRO A 304 4.88 -20.09 20.65
C PRO A 304 6.25 -20.63 21.04
N ARG A 305 6.89 -21.39 20.14
CA ARG A 305 8.26 -21.85 20.36
C ARG A 305 9.21 -20.64 20.29
N LYS A 306 10.06 -20.50 21.30
CA LYS A 306 11.00 -19.38 21.43
C LYS A 306 12.40 -19.94 21.59
N PHE A 307 13.34 -19.39 20.84
CA PHE A 307 14.75 -19.74 20.93
C PHE A 307 15.54 -18.45 21.12
N LEU A 308 16.53 -18.48 22.02
CA LEU A 308 17.56 -17.45 22.12
C LEU A 308 18.84 -18.02 21.50
N LEU A 309 19.26 -17.48 20.35
CA LEU A 309 20.54 -17.83 19.74
C LEU A 309 21.62 -16.88 20.25
N TYR A 310 22.38 -17.32 21.24
CA TYR A 310 23.48 -16.56 21.80
C TYR A 310 24.79 -16.83 21.04
N GLY A 311 25.53 -15.77 20.71
CA GLY A 311 26.85 -15.86 20.09
C GLY A 311 27.40 -14.48 19.77
N VAL A 312 28.72 -14.32 19.85
CA VAL A 312 29.41 -13.06 19.50
C VAL A 312 29.24 -12.70 18.02
N THR A 313 29.52 -11.47 17.62
CA THR A 313 29.62 -11.09 16.20
C THR A 313 30.65 -11.97 15.49
N GLY A 314 30.39 -12.37 14.25
CA GLY A 314 31.28 -13.28 13.51
C GLY A 314 31.09 -14.77 13.79
N SER A 315 30.40 -15.17 14.87
CA SER A 315 30.12 -16.60 15.17
C SER A 315 29.19 -17.33 14.17
N GLY A 316 28.75 -16.65 13.11
CA GLY A 316 27.90 -17.22 12.06
C GLY A 316 26.41 -17.39 12.42
N LYS A 317 25.88 -16.60 13.37
CA LYS A 317 24.42 -16.59 13.68
C LYS A 317 23.53 -16.41 12.43
N THR A 318 23.97 -15.60 11.48
CA THR A 318 23.24 -15.39 10.22
C THR A 318 23.06 -16.68 9.43
N GLU A 319 24.05 -17.58 9.41
CA GLU A 319 23.94 -18.86 8.71
C GLU A 319 22.87 -19.75 9.35
N VAL A 320 22.76 -19.73 10.68
CA VAL A 320 21.67 -20.42 11.40
C VAL A 320 20.31 -19.86 10.99
N TYR A 321 20.17 -18.53 10.84
CA TYR A 321 18.93 -17.90 10.36
C TYR A 321 18.59 -18.30 8.93
N LEU A 322 19.58 -18.30 8.03
CA LEU A 322 19.41 -18.70 6.63
C LEU A 322 18.94 -20.16 6.52
N ARG A 323 19.58 -21.09 7.25
CA ARG A 323 19.19 -22.51 7.29
C ARG A 323 17.79 -22.73 7.88
N ALA A 324 17.44 -21.97 8.93
CA ALA A 324 16.10 -22.02 9.51
C ALA A 324 15.04 -21.48 8.54
N ALA A 325 15.34 -20.39 7.82
CA ALA A 325 14.47 -19.83 6.80
C ALA A 325 14.27 -20.80 5.64
N GLU A 326 15.35 -21.39 5.12
CA GLU A 326 15.33 -22.43 4.09
C GLU A 326 14.42 -23.59 4.49
N LYS A 327 14.57 -24.09 5.73
CA LYS A 327 13.68 -25.15 6.21
C LYS A 327 12.23 -24.72 6.36
N CYS A 328 11.96 -23.46 6.72
CA CYS A 328 10.62 -22.91 6.78
C CYS A 328 9.96 -22.89 5.39
N LEU A 329 10.72 -22.46 4.37
CA LEU A 329 10.29 -22.43 2.98
C LEU A 329 10.03 -23.83 2.41
N GLU A 330 10.89 -24.81 2.71
CA GLU A 330 10.67 -26.21 2.33
C GLU A 330 9.36 -26.79 2.87
N LEU A 331 8.86 -26.24 3.99
CA LEU A 331 7.59 -26.64 4.60
C LEU A 331 6.40 -25.81 4.06
N GLY A 332 6.59 -25.01 3.01
CA GLY A 332 5.56 -24.15 2.41
C GLY A 332 5.13 -22.98 3.29
N ARG A 333 5.97 -22.56 4.24
CA ARG A 333 5.69 -21.45 5.17
C ARG A 333 6.49 -20.21 4.79
N THR A 334 6.07 -19.05 5.30
CA THR A 334 6.75 -17.77 5.09
C THR A 334 7.66 -17.41 6.27
N VAL A 335 8.56 -16.45 6.04
CA VAL A 335 9.58 -16.01 7.01
C VAL A 335 9.55 -14.49 7.15
N LEU A 336 9.46 -13.99 8.39
CA LEU A 336 9.62 -12.57 8.71
C LEU A 336 10.92 -12.39 9.50
N ILE A 337 11.79 -11.50 9.03
CA ILE A 337 13.06 -11.18 9.68
C ILE A 337 13.02 -9.70 10.02
N LEU A 338 12.94 -9.42 11.32
CA LEU A 338 12.99 -8.08 11.85
C LEU A 338 14.43 -7.74 12.23
N VAL A 339 14.94 -6.64 11.71
CA VAL A 339 16.27 -6.12 12.05
C VAL A 339 16.13 -4.72 12.66
N PRO A 340 17.08 -4.29 13.50
CA PRO A 340 17.15 -2.89 13.92
C PRO A 340 17.20 -1.95 12.71
N GLU A 341 16.59 -0.77 12.80
CA GLU A 341 16.49 0.19 11.68
C GLU A 341 17.85 0.50 11.04
N ILE A 342 18.88 0.74 11.86
CA ILE A 342 20.26 0.98 11.42
C ILE A 342 21.00 -0.27 10.94
N ALA A 343 20.47 -1.46 11.23
CA ALA A 343 21.08 -2.75 10.96
C ALA A 343 20.53 -3.43 9.70
N LEU A 344 19.57 -2.79 9.01
CA LEU A 344 19.21 -3.13 7.64
C LEU A 344 20.33 -2.68 6.69
N THR A 345 21.51 -3.22 6.92
CA THR A 345 22.69 -2.94 6.13
C THR A 345 22.55 -3.61 4.78
N PRO A 346 23.16 -3.04 3.72
CA PRO A 346 23.31 -3.70 2.44
C PRO A 346 23.87 -5.13 2.58
N GLN A 347 24.67 -5.40 3.62
CA GLN A 347 25.22 -6.72 3.90
C GLN A 347 24.16 -7.75 4.32
N THR A 348 23.23 -7.41 5.22
CA THR A 348 22.16 -8.34 5.63
C THR A 348 21.25 -8.63 4.45
N LEU A 349 20.84 -7.59 3.72
CA LEU A 349 20.07 -7.73 2.50
C LEU A 349 20.79 -8.61 1.48
N ALA A 350 22.06 -8.33 1.19
CA ALA A 350 22.85 -9.09 0.23
C ALA A 350 22.90 -10.57 0.60
N ARG A 351 23.10 -10.92 1.87
CA ARG A 351 23.12 -12.34 2.29
C ARG A 351 21.80 -13.05 2.04
N PHE A 352 20.67 -12.42 2.34
CA PHE A 352 19.36 -13.02 2.11
C PHE A 352 18.99 -13.06 0.62
N ALA A 353 19.25 -11.99 -0.13
CA ALA A 353 18.97 -11.92 -1.55
C ALA A 353 19.86 -12.87 -2.36
N SER A 354 21.13 -13.03 -1.98
CA SER A 354 22.06 -14.02 -2.53
C SER A 354 21.62 -15.46 -2.24
N ARG A 355 21.12 -15.74 -1.03
CA ARG A 355 20.68 -17.11 -0.68
C ARG A 355 19.32 -17.46 -1.27
N PHE A 356 18.44 -16.49 -1.42
CA PHE A 356 17.06 -16.69 -1.88
C PHE A 356 16.71 -15.75 -3.04
N PRO A 357 17.31 -15.93 -4.24
CA PRO A 357 17.06 -15.06 -5.38
C PRO A 357 15.56 -14.97 -5.72
N GLY A 358 15.05 -13.74 -5.87
CA GLY A 358 13.65 -13.47 -6.23
C GLY A 358 12.60 -13.72 -5.13
N LYS A 359 13.00 -14.16 -3.93
CA LYS A 359 12.06 -14.56 -2.86
C LYS A 359 11.98 -13.59 -1.68
N VAL A 360 12.77 -12.52 -1.68
CA VAL A 360 12.90 -11.58 -0.56
C VAL A 360 12.23 -10.25 -0.88
N ALA A 361 11.25 -9.86 -0.06
CA ALA A 361 10.74 -8.50 -0.01
C ALA A 361 11.53 -7.68 1.02
N LEU A 362 11.71 -6.39 0.73
CA LEU A 362 12.39 -5.45 1.60
C LEU A 362 11.40 -4.36 2.04
N LEU A 363 11.34 -4.06 3.33
CA LEU A 363 10.55 -2.97 3.89
C LEU A 363 11.41 -2.11 4.81
N HIS A 364 11.62 -0.83 4.47
CA HIS A 364 12.35 0.11 5.32
C HIS A 364 11.90 1.55 5.17
N SER A 365 12.36 2.43 6.07
CA SER A 365 11.96 3.84 6.12
C SER A 365 12.37 4.64 4.88
N GLY A 366 13.51 4.30 4.26
CA GLY A 366 13.98 4.91 3.01
C GLY A 366 13.23 4.53 1.71
N LEU A 367 12.24 3.63 1.74
CA LEU A 367 11.48 3.30 0.53
C LEU A 367 10.57 4.44 0.12
N GLN A 368 10.49 4.70 -1.19
CA GLN A 368 9.52 5.63 -1.73
C GLN A 368 8.09 5.13 -1.47
N PRO A 369 7.10 6.02 -1.31
CA PRO A 369 5.72 5.61 -1.03
C PRO A 369 5.14 4.60 -2.03
N GLY A 370 5.55 4.70 -3.29
CA GLY A 370 5.18 3.77 -4.35
C GLY A 370 5.83 2.39 -4.23
N GLU A 371 7.10 2.33 -3.88
CA GLU A 371 7.83 1.07 -3.65
C GLU A 371 7.25 0.33 -2.45
N ARG A 372 7.00 1.06 -1.36
CA ARG A 372 6.38 0.50 -0.15
C ARG A 372 4.98 -0.04 -0.43
N PHE A 373 4.22 0.64 -1.28
CA PHE A 373 2.91 0.20 -1.73
C PHE A 373 3.00 -1.12 -2.51
N ASP A 374 3.86 -1.18 -3.53
CA ASP A 374 4.03 -2.38 -4.35
C ASP A 374 4.53 -3.56 -3.51
N GLN A 375 5.55 -3.36 -2.67
CA GLN A 375 6.07 -4.40 -1.79
C GLN A 375 5.00 -4.96 -0.85
N TRP A 376 4.18 -4.09 -0.23
CA TRP A 376 3.12 -4.52 0.67
C TRP A 376 2.11 -5.44 -0.03
N TRP A 377 1.63 -5.05 -1.21
CA TRP A 377 0.64 -5.85 -1.95
C TRP A 377 1.21 -7.17 -2.44
N ARG A 378 2.46 -7.17 -2.90
CA ARG A 378 3.14 -8.40 -3.32
C ARG A 378 3.38 -9.37 -2.16
N ILE A 379 3.73 -8.86 -0.98
CA ILE A 379 3.78 -9.67 0.25
C ILE A 379 2.40 -10.23 0.57
N SER A 380 1.36 -9.40 0.52
CA SER A 380 -0.02 -9.81 0.80
C SER A 380 -0.54 -10.87 -0.18
N ASN A 381 -0.13 -10.79 -1.45
CA ASN A 381 -0.48 -11.75 -2.50
C ASN A 381 0.38 -13.03 -2.45
N GLY A 382 1.41 -13.08 -1.60
CA GLY A 382 2.27 -14.25 -1.43
C GLY A 382 3.45 -14.33 -2.40
N ASP A 383 3.72 -13.30 -3.19
CA ASP A 383 4.83 -13.27 -4.16
C ASP A 383 6.20 -13.42 -3.49
N PHE A 384 6.31 -12.96 -2.24
CA PHE A 384 7.54 -12.97 -1.47
C PHE A 384 7.37 -13.80 -0.21
N PRO A 385 7.96 -15.00 -0.15
CA PRO A 385 7.86 -15.83 1.04
C PRO A 385 8.81 -15.41 2.16
N ILE A 386 9.76 -14.50 1.90
CA ILE A 386 10.62 -13.89 2.92
C ILE A 386 10.40 -12.38 2.95
N VAL A 387 10.16 -11.82 4.14
CA VAL A 387 10.10 -10.37 4.37
C VAL A 387 11.24 -9.97 5.30
N LEU A 388 12.03 -8.98 4.88
CA LEU A 388 13.09 -8.36 5.65
C LEU A 388 12.73 -6.90 5.93
N GLY A 389 12.75 -6.47 7.19
CA GLY A 389 12.47 -5.07 7.54
C GLY A 389 12.62 -4.70 9.00
#